data_AF-A0A942E0L9-F1
#
_entry.id   AF-A0A942E0L9-F1
#
_cell.length_a   1.000
_cell.length_b   1.000
_cell.length_c   1.000
_cell.angle_alpha   90.00
_cell.angle_beta   90.00
_cell.angle_gamma   90.00
#
_symmetry.space_group_name_H-M   'P 1'
#
loop_
_entity.id
_entity.type
_entity.pdbx_description
1 polymer ?
#
loop_
_entity_poly.entity_id
_entity_poly.type
_entity_poly.pdbx_seq_one_letter_code
_entity_poly.pdbx_strand_id
1 'polypeptide(L)'
;MERIKLPNGWSAEIHQDEDCERPYQDDDAVRIVVLHGRYIDPAKGNCGSDPDEVARWVKENARDWFVTNLYLYDHSGVAYRAGERNPFSCPWDSGQVGIVALKKSEWGRGKGERNAKRLEYAKSVAEEYGRWANGECYGYVLHDPEGEESDSCWGHIGYDWVCEAAKDAAEAGEKARQRRLKEEQEERRLARQSRTKAYIRNHVPLDRRV
;
A
#
# COMPACT_ATOMS: atom_id res chain seq x y z
N MET A 1 13.89 -0.53 13.64
CA MET A 1 12.73 -0.08 14.42
C MET A 1 12.87 1.41 14.67
N GLU A 2 11.92 2.20 14.19
CA GLU A 2 11.88 3.65 14.34
C GLU A 2 10.51 4.04 14.91
N ARG A 3 10.46 4.91 15.93
CA ARG A 3 9.19 5.36 16.50
C ARG A 3 8.87 6.78 16.04
N ILE A 4 7.72 6.96 15.41
CA ILE A 4 7.22 8.25 14.93
C ILE A 4 6.10 8.77 15.84
N LYS A 5 6.06 10.09 16.04
CA LYS A 5 4.98 10.76 16.77
C LYS A 5 3.90 11.19 15.79
N LEU A 6 2.64 10.93 16.15
CA LEU A 6 1.47 11.26 15.38
C LEU A 6 0.60 12.29 16.13
N PRO A 7 -0.37 12.94 15.45
CA PRO A 7 -1.25 13.91 16.09
C PRO A 7 -2.02 13.32 17.29
N ASN A 8 -2.52 14.20 18.17
CA ASN A 8 -3.37 13.85 19.32
C ASN A 8 -2.74 12.89 20.35
N GLY A 9 -1.41 12.77 20.38
CA GLY A 9 -0.69 11.92 21.32
C GLY A 9 -0.49 10.47 20.86
N TRP A 10 -0.97 10.13 19.66
CA TRP A 10 -0.72 8.84 19.04
C TRP A 10 0.75 8.68 18.66
N SER A 11 1.21 7.44 18.54
CA SER A 11 2.54 7.13 18.02
C SER A 11 2.55 5.82 17.27
N ALA A 12 3.48 5.65 16.33
CA ALA A 12 3.65 4.39 15.61
C ALA A 12 5.10 3.92 15.68
N GLU A 13 5.29 2.62 15.86
CA GLU A 13 6.57 1.95 15.71
C GLU A 13 6.64 1.36 14.31
N ILE A 14 7.62 1.77 13.53
CA ILE A 14 7.88 1.28 12.18
C ILE A 14 8.93 0.18 12.25
N HIS A 15 8.58 -0.97 11.70
CA HIS A 15 9.40 -2.18 11.64
C HIS A 15 9.73 -2.50 10.19
N GLN A 16 10.92 -3.03 9.97
CA GLN A 16 11.23 -3.67 8.70
C GLN A 16 10.50 -5.00 8.65
N ASP A 17 9.88 -5.29 7.51
CA ASP A 17 9.12 -6.51 7.26
C ASP A 17 9.95 -7.43 6.38
N GLU A 18 10.52 -8.48 6.97
CA GLU A 18 11.35 -9.47 6.27
C GLU A 18 10.51 -10.52 5.52
N ASP A 19 9.22 -10.63 5.84
CA ASP A 19 8.29 -11.62 5.30
C ASP A 19 7.25 -10.99 4.35
N CYS A 20 7.57 -9.81 3.80
CA CYS A 20 6.67 -9.09 2.90
C CYS A 20 6.44 -9.85 1.59
N GLU A 21 5.17 -10.08 1.27
CA GLU A 21 4.77 -10.75 0.05
C GLU A 21 5.20 -9.97 -1.20
N ARG A 22 5.60 -10.70 -2.22
CA ARG A 22 6.06 -10.12 -3.48
C ARG A 22 4.89 -9.41 -4.18
N PRO A 23 5.08 -8.14 -4.61
CA PRO A 23 4.01 -7.42 -5.28
C PRO A 23 3.65 -8.12 -6.59
N TYR A 24 2.34 -8.12 -6.91
CA TYR A 24 1.77 -8.71 -8.13
C TYR A 24 1.96 -10.23 -8.27
N GLN A 25 2.26 -10.96 -7.20
CA GLN A 25 2.43 -12.42 -7.28
C GLN A 25 1.16 -13.15 -7.74
N ASP A 26 0.00 -12.70 -7.27
CA ASP A 26 -1.31 -13.28 -7.57
C ASP A 26 -2.11 -12.46 -8.60
N ASP A 27 -1.48 -11.43 -9.20
CA ASP A 27 -2.12 -10.57 -10.20
C ASP A 27 -1.84 -11.06 -11.63
N ASP A 28 -2.81 -11.77 -12.21
CA ASP A 28 -2.74 -12.25 -13.59
C ASP A 28 -2.70 -11.14 -14.67
N ALA A 29 -2.99 -9.89 -14.30
CA ALA A 29 -2.98 -8.75 -15.20
C ALA A 29 -1.62 -8.04 -15.27
N VAL A 30 -0.72 -8.27 -14.32
CA VAL A 30 0.60 -7.64 -14.25
C VAL A 30 1.68 -8.71 -14.35
N ARG A 31 2.62 -8.52 -15.28
CA ARG A 31 3.78 -9.41 -15.42
C ARG A 31 5.06 -8.60 -15.47
N ILE A 32 5.97 -8.90 -14.56
CA ILE A 32 7.32 -8.34 -14.53
C ILE A 32 8.25 -9.46 -14.94
N VAL A 33 8.99 -9.26 -16.02
CA VAL A 33 9.96 -10.22 -16.53
C VAL A 33 11.35 -9.64 -16.37
N VAL A 34 12.22 -10.38 -15.67
CA VAL A 34 13.63 -9.98 -15.46
C VAL A 34 14.56 -11.03 -16.08
N LEU A 35 15.18 -10.67 -17.19
CA LEU A 35 16.19 -11.45 -17.92
C LEU A 35 17.61 -11.09 -17.44
N HIS A 36 17.89 -11.27 -16.16
CA HIS A 36 19.21 -11.01 -15.59
C HIS A 36 19.62 -12.09 -14.59
N GLY A 37 20.77 -12.73 -14.79
CA GLY A 37 21.16 -13.91 -14.01
C GLY A 37 21.39 -13.68 -12.50
N ARG A 38 21.57 -12.44 -12.05
CA ARG A 38 21.69 -12.09 -10.62
C ARG A 38 20.35 -11.82 -9.93
N TYR A 39 19.29 -11.53 -10.68
CA TYR A 39 18.03 -11.06 -10.13
C TYR A 39 16.91 -12.07 -10.36
N ILE A 40 15.94 -12.09 -9.44
CA ILE A 40 14.83 -13.02 -9.48
C ILE A 40 13.86 -12.58 -10.59
N ASP A 41 13.53 -13.48 -11.52
CA ASP A 41 12.44 -13.26 -12.46
C ASP A 41 11.08 -13.51 -11.79
N PRO A 42 10.24 -12.49 -11.57
CA PRO A 42 8.96 -12.67 -10.90
C PRO A 42 8.00 -13.55 -11.70
N ALA A 43 8.06 -13.44 -13.03
CA ALA A 43 7.22 -14.18 -13.96
C ALA A 43 7.65 -15.64 -14.16
N LYS A 44 8.81 -16.06 -13.63
CA LYS A 44 9.33 -17.44 -13.72
C LYS A 44 9.30 -18.00 -15.16
N GLY A 45 9.60 -17.17 -16.17
CA GLY A 45 9.60 -17.58 -17.57
C GLY A 45 8.21 -17.68 -18.23
N ASN A 46 7.11 -17.28 -17.57
CA ASN A 46 5.76 -17.30 -18.14
C ASN A 46 5.59 -16.45 -19.43
N CYS A 47 6.56 -15.58 -19.72
CA CYS A 47 6.63 -14.74 -20.92
C CYS A 47 7.84 -15.09 -21.81
N GLY A 48 8.59 -16.15 -21.50
CA GLY A 48 9.89 -16.47 -22.10
C GLY A 48 11.04 -16.35 -21.11
N SER A 49 12.10 -17.14 -21.32
CA SER A 49 13.29 -17.18 -20.45
C SER A 49 14.52 -16.51 -21.07
N ASP A 50 14.42 -16.10 -22.33
CA ASP A 50 15.47 -15.39 -23.06
C ASP A 50 14.85 -14.24 -23.91
N PRO A 51 15.68 -13.30 -24.41
CA PRO A 51 15.19 -12.16 -25.18
C PRO A 51 14.37 -12.53 -26.43
N ASP A 52 14.70 -13.62 -27.12
CA ASP A 52 14.01 -14.04 -28.35
C ASP A 52 12.65 -14.68 -28.04
N GLU A 53 12.57 -15.47 -26.97
CA GLU A 53 11.30 -15.97 -26.44
C GLU A 53 10.37 -14.84 -25.99
N VAL A 54 10.90 -13.87 -25.23
CA VAL A 54 10.13 -12.71 -24.78
C VAL A 54 9.66 -11.88 -25.98
N ALA A 55 10.51 -11.63 -26.97
CA ALA A 55 10.12 -10.91 -28.18
C ALA A 55 9.00 -11.62 -28.96
N ARG A 56 9.06 -12.96 -29.07
CA ARG A 56 7.98 -13.77 -29.67
C ARG A 56 6.69 -13.66 -28.88
N TRP A 57 6.75 -13.81 -27.55
CA TRP A 57 5.59 -13.70 -26.69
C TRP A 57 4.92 -12.32 -26.81
N VAL A 58 5.70 -11.24 -26.80
CA VAL A 58 5.18 -9.87 -26.96
C VAL A 58 4.46 -9.71 -28.30
N LYS A 59 5.01 -10.25 -29.39
CA LYS A 59 4.40 -10.17 -30.72
C LYS A 59 3.07 -10.93 -30.79
N GLU A 60 3.02 -12.14 -30.23
CA GLU A 60 1.83 -12.99 -30.21
C GLU A 60 0.73 -12.40 -29.32
N ASN A 61 1.11 -11.76 -28.23
CA ASN A 61 0.21 -11.22 -27.22
C ASN A 61 -0.06 -9.71 -27.37
N ALA A 62 0.45 -9.07 -28.43
CA ALA A 62 0.34 -7.63 -28.66
C ALA A 62 -1.10 -7.10 -28.75
N ARG A 63 -2.08 -7.96 -29.03
CA ARG A 63 -3.50 -7.58 -29.00
C ARG A 63 -4.00 -7.35 -27.59
N ASP A 64 -3.70 -8.26 -26.68
CA ASP A 64 -4.25 -8.30 -25.32
C ASP A 64 -3.36 -7.65 -24.28
N TRP A 65 -2.07 -7.47 -24.57
CA TRP A 65 -1.09 -6.93 -23.64
C TRP A 65 -0.50 -5.61 -24.10
N PHE A 66 -0.30 -4.71 -23.16
CA PHE A 66 0.54 -3.52 -23.28
C PHE A 66 1.89 -3.85 -22.67
N VAL A 67 2.98 -3.61 -23.39
CA VAL A 67 4.33 -4.00 -22.96
C VAL A 67 5.26 -2.80 -23.06
N THR A 68 6.11 -2.62 -22.06
CA THR A 68 7.17 -1.62 -22.02
C THR A 68 8.47 -2.23 -21.51
N ASN A 69 9.60 -1.59 -21.78
CA ASN A 69 10.90 -2.10 -21.38
C ASN A 69 11.11 -1.89 -19.87
N LEU A 70 11.74 -2.86 -19.23
CA LEU A 70 12.23 -2.77 -17.86
C LEU A 70 13.74 -2.52 -17.89
N TYR A 71 14.16 -1.42 -17.27
CA TYR A 71 15.56 -1.03 -17.12
C TYR A 71 16.00 -1.24 -15.68
N LEU A 72 17.26 -1.59 -15.52
CA LEU A 72 17.94 -1.73 -14.25
C LEU A 72 19.08 -0.74 -14.17
N TYR A 73 19.30 -0.18 -12.99
CA TYR A 73 20.56 0.45 -12.60
C TYR A 73 21.11 -0.26 -11.35
N ASP A 74 22.37 -0.68 -11.38
CA ASP A 74 23.04 -1.48 -10.34
C ASP A 74 24.35 -0.82 -9.92
N HIS A 75 24.30 0.05 -8.90
CA HIS A 75 25.48 0.74 -8.36
C HIS A 75 25.30 1.06 -6.87
N SER A 76 25.69 0.12 -6.00
CA SER A 76 25.49 0.16 -4.52
C SER A 76 24.04 0.10 -4.05
N GLY A 77 23.13 -0.18 -4.98
CA GLY A 77 21.68 -0.31 -4.80
C GLY A 77 21.06 -0.59 -6.17
N VAL A 78 19.85 -1.13 -6.19
CA VAL A 78 19.21 -1.59 -7.42
C VAL A 78 17.98 -0.73 -7.69
N ALA A 79 17.91 -0.12 -8.87
CA ALA A 79 16.76 0.67 -9.27
C ALA A 79 16.13 0.09 -10.54
N TYR A 80 14.85 -0.24 -10.44
CA TYR A 80 14.04 -0.69 -11.57
C TYR A 80 13.20 0.47 -12.11
N ARG A 81 13.19 0.65 -13.43
CA ARG A 81 12.38 1.67 -14.09
C ARG A 81 11.78 1.12 -15.38
N ALA A 82 10.50 1.38 -15.60
CA ALA A 82 9.83 1.07 -16.85
C ALA A 82 9.86 2.27 -17.81
N GLY A 83 9.99 2.02 -19.11
CA GLY A 83 9.96 3.10 -20.10
C GLY A 83 10.20 2.65 -21.53
N GLU A 84 10.02 3.60 -22.47
CA GLU A 84 10.37 3.36 -23.88
C GLU A 84 11.88 3.42 -24.12
N ARG A 85 12.62 4.17 -23.29
CA ARG A 85 14.07 4.37 -23.37
C ARG A 85 14.70 4.25 -21.99
N ASN A 86 15.99 3.94 -21.95
CA ASN A 86 16.75 3.88 -20.71
C ASN A 86 16.70 5.26 -20.01
N PRO A 87 16.12 5.35 -18.80
CA PRO A 87 16.03 6.62 -18.08
C PRO A 87 17.34 6.97 -17.34
N PHE A 88 18.29 6.04 -17.27
CA PHE A 88 19.55 6.22 -16.57
C PHE A 88 20.63 6.79 -17.50
N SER A 89 21.47 7.66 -16.96
CA SER A 89 22.56 8.29 -17.70
C SER A 89 23.86 7.48 -17.69
N CYS A 90 24.01 6.50 -16.80
CA CYS A 90 25.22 5.67 -16.67
C CYS A 90 25.13 4.41 -17.54
N PRO A 91 25.86 4.29 -18.67
CA PRO A 91 25.71 3.16 -19.57
C PRO A 91 26.36 1.87 -19.05
N TRP A 92 27.30 1.98 -18.10
CA TRP A 92 28.05 0.84 -17.57
C TRP A 92 27.25 0.06 -16.54
N ASP A 93 26.51 0.79 -15.71
CA ASP A 93 25.75 0.25 -14.57
C ASP A 93 24.26 0.21 -14.86
N SER A 94 23.81 0.53 -16.09
CA SER A 94 22.41 0.40 -16.48
C SER A 94 22.18 -0.22 -17.84
N GLY A 95 21.03 -0.86 -17.98
CA GLY A 95 20.62 -1.47 -19.23
C GLY A 95 19.18 -1.97 -19.18
N GLN A 96 18.67 -2.35 -20.35
CA GLN A 96 17.40 -3.08 -20.40
C GLN A 96 17.64 -4.50 -19.85
N VAL A 97 16.85 -4.87 -18.85
CA VAL A 97 16.91 -6.19 -18.23
C VAL A 97 15.65 -7.01 -18.44
N GLY A 98 14.61 -6.47 -19.07
CA GLY A 98 13.41 -7.23 -19.35
C GLY A 98 12.23 -6.37 -19.77
N ILE A 99 11.03 -6.75 -19.34
CA ILE A 99 9.78 -6.07 -19.69
C ILE A 99 8.80 -5.99 -18.51
N VAL A 100 7.92 -5.01 -18.57
CA VAL A 100 6.66 -4.98 -17.80
C VAL A 100 5.52 -5.14 -18.79
N ALA A 101 4.65 -6.12 -18.56
CA ALA A 101 3.47 -6.37 -19.37
C ALA A 101 2.19 -6.20 -18.53
N LEU A 102 1.24 -5.46 -19.08
CA LEU A 102 -0.05 -5.15 -18.48
C LEU A 102 -1.18 -5.63 -19.38
N LYS A 103 -2.11 -6.39 -18.82
CA LYS A 103 -3.28 -6.89 -19.56
C LYS A 103 -4.22 -5.73 -19.87
N LYS A 104 -4.55 -5.53 -21.14
CA LYS A 104 -5.39 -4.41 -21.59
C LYS A 104 -6.85 -4.55 -21.16
N SER A 105 -7.33 -5.73 -20.78
CA SER A 105 -8.71 -5.91 -20.29
C SER A 105 -9.01 -5.01 -19.10
N GLU A 106 -8.06 -4.91 -18.16
CA GLU A 106 -8.21 -4.11 -16.93
C GLU A 106 -8.18 -2.60 -17.19
N TRP A 107 -7.63 -2.19 -18.34
CA TRP A 107 -7.42 -0.79 -18.73
C TRP A 107 -8.20 -0.42 -20.01
N GLY A 108 -9.15 -1.26 -20.43
CA GLY A 108 -9.96 -1.13 -21.65
C GLY A 108 -9.17 -1.26 -22.98
N ARG A 109 -9.87 -1.32 -24.12
CA ARG A 109 -9.25 -1.37 -25.47
C ARG A 109 -9.08 0.05 -26.06
N GLY A 110 -7.92 0.38 -26.63
CA GLY A 110 -7.67 1.68 -27.31
C GLY A 110 -6.22 2.20 -27.23
N LYS A 111 -5.86 3.14 -28.10
CA LYS A 111 -4.54 3.80 -28.20
C LYS A 111 -4.58 5.25 -27.67
N GLY A 112 -3.43 5.92 -27.59
CA GLY A 112 -3.32 7.34 -27.20
C GLY A 112 -3.25 7.53 -25.68
N GLU A 113 -4.13 8.37 -25.12
CA GLU A 113 -4.17 8.71 -23.68
C GLU A 113 -4.19 7.47 -22.76
N ARG A 114 -4.83 6.38 -23.20
CA ARG A 114 -4.86 5.11 -22.45
C ARG A 114 -3.49 4.42 -22.38
N ASN A 115 -2.68 4.52 -23.43
CA ASN A 115 -1.31 3.99 -23.39
C ASN A 115 -0.42 4.83 -22.47
N ALA A 116 -0.62 6.15 -22.41
CA ALA A 116 0.08 7.00 -21.45
C ALA A 116 -0.26 6.57 -20.01
N LYS A 117 -1.55 6.35 -19.69
CA LYS A 117 -1.97 5.84 -18.38
C LYS A 117 -1.36 4.47 -18.05
N ARG A 118 -1.34 3.54 -19.01
CA ARG A 118 -0.69 2.23 -18.84
C ARG A 118 0.82 2.35 -18.64
N LEU A 119 1.47 3.27 -19.33
CA LEU A 119 2.90 3.52 -19.15
C LEU A 119 3.20 4.07 -17.76
N GLU A 120 2.41 5.05 -17.30
CA GLU A 120 2.54 5.58 -15.93
C GLU A 120 2.30 4.48 -14.89
N TYR A 121 1.30 3.62 -15.08
CA TYR A 121 1.10 2.47 -14.20
C TYR A 121 2.24 1.45 -14.29
N ALA A 122 2.78 1.16 -15.48
CA ALA A 122 3.94 0.28 -15.62
C ALA A 122 5.18 0.85 -14.90
N LYS A 123 5.34 2.18 -14.85
CA LYS A 123 6.39 2.83 -14.05
C LYS A 123 6.19 2.61 -12.57
N SER A 124 4.95 2.75 -12.05
CA SER A 124 4.68 2.48 -10.64
C SER A 124 4.91 1.02 -10.27
N VAL A 125 4.49 0.08 -11.15
CA VAL A 125 4.75 -1.36 -11.00
C VAL A 125 6.25 -1.65 -10.88
N ALA A 126 7.06 -1.07 -11.77
CA ALA A 126 8.51 -1.27 -11.75
C ALA A 126 9.17 -0.66 -10.50
N GLU A 127 8.70 0.52 -10.06
CA GLU A 127 9.22 1.19 -8.87
C GLU A 127 8.87 0.40 -7.59
N GLU A 128 7.63 -0.04 -7.45
CA GLU A 128 7.18 -0.85 -6.32
C GLU A 128 7.92 -2.18 -6.25
N TYR A 129 8.06 -2.87 -7.38
CA TYR A 129 8.88 -4.09 -7.45
C TYR A 129 10.33 -3.83 -7.05
N GLY A 130 10.91 -2.69 -7.49
CA GLY A 130 12.27 -2.33 -7.12
C GLY A 130 12.45 -2.08 -5.62
N ARG A 131 11.51 -1.38 -4.99
CA ARG A 131 11.48 -1.18 -3.53
C ARG A 131 11.43 -2.52 -2.78
N TRP A 132 10.51 -3.40 -3.18
CA TRP A 132 10.42 -4.75 -2.62
C TRP A 132 11.73 -5.54 -2.80
N ALA A 133 12.32 -5.50 -4.00
CA ALA A 133 13.57 -6.20 -4.30
C ALA A 133 14.77 -5.68 -3.48
N ASN A 134 14.73 -4.42 -3.03
CA ASN A 134 15.70 -3.83 -2.13
C ASN A 134 15.40 -4.10 -0.63
N GLY A 135 14.31 -4.79 -0.30
CA GLY A 135 13.88 -5.03 1.07
C GLY A 135 13.29 -3.79 1.76
N GLU A 136 12.81 -2.82 0.98
CA GLU A 136 12.10 -1.63 1.48
C GLU A 136 10.66 -1.99 1.85
N CYS A 137 10.50 -2.99 2.72
CA CYS A 137 9.22 -3.48 3.19
C CYS A 137 9.07 -3.21 4.67
N TYR A 138 7.89 -2.77 5.09
CA TYR A 138 7.66 -2.26 6.43
C TYR A 138 6.27 -2.63 6.96
N GLY A 139 6.18 -2.64 8.29
CA GLY A 139 4.92 -2.63 9.02
C GLY A 139 4.93 -1.59 10.12
N TYR A 140 3.76 -1.27 10.66
CA TYR A 140 3.62 -0.41 11.82
C TYR A 140 2.86 -1.09 12.95
N VAL A 141 3.21 -0.72 14.17
CA VAL A 141 2.42 -0.95 15.38
C VAL A 141 2.00 0.41 15.92
N LEU A 142 0.70 0.66 15.99
CA LEU A 142 0.10 1.92 16.38
C LEU A 142 -0.27 1.90 17.85
N HIS A 143 0.14 2.93 18.59
CA HIS A 143 -0.20 3.15 19.99
C HIS A 143 -1.11 4.36 20.15
N ASP A 144 -2.11 4.22 21.01
CA ASP A 144 -3.00 5.30 21.41
C ASP A 144 -2.31 6.32 22.36
N PRO A 145 -2.98 7.42 22.72
CA PRO A 145 -2.41 8.43 23.63
C PRO A 145 -2.14 7.93 25.06
N GLU A 146 -2.74 6.81 25.45
CA GLU A 146 -2.50 6.14 26.73
C GLU A 146 -1.28 5.19 26.66
N GLY A 147 -0.75 4.95 25.45
CA GLY A 147 0.42 4.12 25.18
C GLY A 147 0.07 2.67 24.88
N GLU A 148 -1.21 2.32 24.85
CA GLU A 148 -1.69 0.97 24.57
C GLU A 148 -1.67 0.71 23.05
N GLU A 149 -1.33 -0.52 22.66
CA GLU A 149 -1.40 -0.93 21.27
C GLU A 149 -2.86 -0.89 20.80
N SER A 150 -3.11 -0.12 19.74
CA SER A 150 -4.44 0.10 19.17
C SER A 150 -4.65 -0.64 17.85
N ASP A 151 -3.62 -0.75 17.02
CA ASP A 151 -3.71 -1.37 15.68
C ASP A 151 -2.32 -1.75 15.16
N SER A 152 -2.24 -2.66 14.20
CA SER A 152 -1.00 -2.93 13.46
C SER A 152 -1.28 -3.40 12.04
N CYS A 153 -0.41 -3.02 11.10
CA CYS A 153 -0.52 -3.42 9.70
C CYS A 153 0.88 -3.61 9.10
N TRP A 154 1.04 -4.66 8.28
CA TRP A 154 2.31 -5.11 7.71
C TRP A 154 2.21 -5.22 6.19
N GLY A 155 3.33 -5.48 5.50
CA GLY A 155 3.35 -5.63 4.05
C GLY A 155 3.34 -4.32 3.25
N HIS A 156 3.72 -3.19 3.85
CA HIS A 156 3.82 -1.92 3.13
C HIS A 156 5.17 -1.80 2.41
N ILE A 157 5.15 -1.63 1.08
CA ILE A 157 6.37 -1.51 0.26
C ILE A 157 6.80 -0.04 0.15
N GLY A 158 7.71 0.40 1.00
CA GLY A 158 8.27 1.75 1.01
C GLY A 158 7.95 2.50 2.30
N TYR A 159 8.95 3.24 2.79
CA TYR A 159 8.88 3.90 4.10
C TYR A 159 7.81 4.99 4.16
N ASP A 160 7.66 5.76 3.09
CA ASP A 160 6.65 6.83 3.04
C ASP A 160 5.23 6.26 3.13
N TRP A 161 4.96 5.12 2.48
CA TRP A 161 3.64 4.50 2.45
C TRP A 161 3.25 3.88 3.80
N VAL A 162 4.17 3.23 4.51
CA VAL A 162 3.88 2.76 5.88
C VAL A 162 3.64 3.93 6.82
N CYS A 163 4.37 5.04 6.64
CA CYS A 163 4.19 6.25 7.44
C CYS A 163 2.83 6.93 7.17
N GLU A 164 2.38 6.96 5.92
CA GLU A 164 1.04 7.44 5.55
C GLU A 164 -0.04 6.53 6.10
N ALA A 165 0.10 5.21 5.95
CA ALA A 165 -0.86 4.25 6.50
C ALA A 165 -1.01 4.36 8.03
N ALA A 166 0.09 4.53 8.75
CA ALA A 166 0.07 4.75 10.19
C ALA A 166 -0.64 6.05 10.60
N LYS A 167 -0.47 7.13 9.82
CA LYS A 167 -1.20 8.40 10.04
C LYS A 167 -2.70 8.23 9.84
N ASP A 168 -3.10 7.58 8.74
CA ASP A 168 -4.51 7.34 8.43
C ASP A 168 -5.18 6.47 9.51
N ALA A 169 -4.48 5.44 9.99
CA ALA A 169 -4.94 4.59 11.08
C ALA A 169 -5.08 5.37 12.40
N ALA A 170 -4.13 6.24 12.74
CA ALA A 170 -4.24 7.11 13.91
C ALA A 170 -5.43 8.08 13.83
N GLU A 171 -5.69 8.67 12.66
CA GLU A 171 -6.86 9.52 12.47
C GLU A 171 -8.18 8.75 12.62
N ALA A 172 -8.25 7.53 12.09
CA ALA A 172 -9.40 6.66 12.24
C ALA A 172 -9.61 6.27 13.72
N GLY A 173 -8.53 5.90 14.41
CA GLY A 173 -8.52 5.57 15.83
C GLY A 173 -8.98 6.74 16.70
N GLU A 174 -8.51 7.96 16.41
CA GLU A 174 -8.93 9.17 17.13
C GLU A 174 -10.43 9.46 16.92
N LYS A 175 -10.93 9.35 15.68
CA LYS A 175 -12.36 9.52 15.38
C LYS A 175 -13.21 8.51 16.16
N ALA A 176 -12.77 7.25 16.24
CA ALA A 176 -13.45 6.21 17.03
C ALA A 176 -13.43 6.51 18.53
N ARG A 177 -12.28 6.94 19.06
CA ARG A 177 -12.13 7.36 20.46
C ARG A 177 -13.06 8.53 20.82
N GLN A 178 -13.11 9.58 19.99
CA GLN A 178 -14.00 10.71 20.22
C GLN A 178 -15.48 10.33 20.19
N ARG A 179 -15.86 9.39 19.33
CA ARG A 179 -17.20 8.85 19.28
C ARG A 179 -17.57 8.12 20.59
N ARG A 180 -16.70 7.23 21.07
CA ARG A 180 -16.89 6.52 22.36
C ARG A 180 -17.05 7.49 23.53
N LEU A 181 -16.20 8.52 23.60
CA LEU A 181 -16.30 9.55 24.64
C LEU A 181 -17.62 10.32 24.61
N LYS A 182 -18.14 10.64 23.42
CA LYS A 182 -19.45 11.31 23.27
C LYS A 182 -20.59 10.41 23.71
N GLU A 183 -20.56 9.14 23.32
CA GLU A 183 -21.56 8.13 23.71
C GLU A 183 -21.58 7.94 25.24
N GLU A 184 -20.41 7.78 25.87
CA GLU A 184 -20.30 7.69 27.33
C GLU A 184 -20.81 8.95 28.06
N GLN A 185 -20.51 10.14 27.53
CA GLN A 185 -21.01 11.40 28.09
C GLN A 185 -22.53 11.50 27.99
N GLU A 186 -23.11 11.05 26.87
CA GLU A 186 -24.55 11.02 26.66
C GLU A 186 -25.24 10.02 27.60
N GLU A 187 -24.69 8.83 27.76
CA GLU A 187 -25.19 7.84 28.72
C GLU A 187 -25.15 8.38 30.16
N ARG A 188 -24.04 8.98 30.58
CA ARG A 188 -23.91 9.63 31.90
C ARG A 188 -24.94 10.75 32.07
N ARG A 189 -25.21 11.54 31.03
CA ARG A 189 -26.23 12.59 31.03
C ARG A 189 -27.63 12.00 31.21
N LEU A 190 -27.99 10.96 30.45
CA LEU A 190 -29.28 10.29 30.56
C LEU A 190 -29.46 9.61 31.93
N ALA A 191 -28.43 8.94 32.45
CA ALA A 191 -28.44 8.34 33.77
C ALA A 191 -28.68 9.39 34.87
N ARG A 192 -28.03 10.56 34.77
CA ARG A 192 -28.26 11.68 35.68
C ARG A 192 -29.69 12.20 35.61
N GLN A 193 -30.24 12.40 34.41
CA GLN A 193 -31.63 12.82 34.23
C GLN A 193 -32.62 11.82 34.84
N SER A 194 -32.42 10.53 34.61
CA SER A 194 -33.25 9.45 35.17
C SER A 194 -33.20 9.42 36.70
N ARG A 195 -32.01 9.56 37.30
CA ARG A 195 -31.85 9.67 38.77
C ARG A 195 -32.59 10.88 39.34
N THR A 196 -32.47 12.05 38.71
CA THR A 196 -33.20 13.25 39.13
C THR A 196 -34.71 13.07 39.02
N LYS A 197 -35.21 12.49 37.92
CA LYS A 197 -36.64 12.20 37.74
C LYS A 197 -37.18 11.23 38.80
N ALA A 198 -36.43 10.16 39.11
CA ALA A 198 -36.79 9.21 40.16
C ALA A 198 -36.81 9.87 41.54
N TYR A 199 -35.81 10.71 41.85
CA TYR A 199 -35.76 11.46 43.10
C TYR A 199 -36.98 12.37 43.27
N ILE A 200 -37.31 13.18 42.25
CA ILE A 200 -38.48 14.06 42.24
C ILE A 200 -39.75 13.23 42.45
N ARG A 201 -39.94 12.16 41.67
CA ARG A 201 -41.10 11.28 41.80
C ARG A 201 -41.25 10.74 43.23
N ASN A 202 -40.15 10.31 43.86
CA ASN A 202 -40.18 9.72 45.19
C ASN A 202 -40.43 10.74 46.33
N HIS A 203 -40.14 12.02 46.11
CA HIS A 203 -40.33 13.10 47.10
C HIS A 203 -41.63 13.90 46.90
N VAL A 204 -42.43 13.59 45.89
CA VAL A 204 -43.78 14.16 45.71
C VAL A 204 -44.81 13.28 46.45
N PRO A 205 -45.71 13.87 47.26
CA PRO A 205 -46.79 13.15 47.96
C PRO A 205 -47.65 12.27 47.03
N LEU A 206 -48.06 11.09 47.50
CA LEU A 206 -48.74 10.07 46.68
C LEU A 206 -50.07 10.55 46.09
N ASP A 207 -50.79 11.43 46.78
CA ASP A 207 -52.04 12.08 46.37
C ASP A 207 -51.87 13.06 45.19
N ARG A 208 -50.63 13.46 44.88
CA ARG A 208 -50.30 14.36 43.76
C ARG A 208 -49.58 13.67 42.61
N ARG A 209 -49.36 12.36 42.70
CA ARG A 209 -48.81 11.54 41.60
C ARG A 209 -49.96 11.08 40.71
N VAL A 210 -50.42 11.95 39.81
CA VAL A 210 -51.35 11.59 38.72
C VAL A 210 -50.56 10.88 37.62
#